data_AF-A0A150NF81-F1
#
_entry.id   AF-A0A150NF81-F1
#
_cell.length_a   1.000
_cell.length_b   1.000
_cell.length_c   1.000
_cell.angle_alpha   90.00
_cell.angle_beta   90.00
_cell.angle_gamma   90.00
#
_symmetry.space_group_name_H-M   'P 1'
#
loop_
_entity.id
_entity.type
_entity.pdbx_description
1 polymer ?
#
loop_
_entity_poly.entity_id
_entity_poly.type
_entity_poly.pdbx_seq_one_letter_code
_entity_poly.pdbx_strand_id
1 'polypeptide(L)'
;MYYYQSNLEIQQNRQAYESMYDPNHILVQIDKLMDWNHVYQLLEPFYPSTIGRPTIDPLIFVKILMIQYLEGFRSVRFTCKQIQQHATYRWFLGISPTDKVPCHSSVSKFLRHRVDPGVWEALFDHVLQWIQEDGFLSPDTWAADETELKANANKRKRIQVIQTMVVKEDEDVLQLVNEKRQQHGKKPLAPKAEKLATKKMICSTTDPDAGLSVKHDPRGLFAFHDHRIVDTLHNFILDAYVTAATVPGHRILMGRIERVEHRVGYSPKGNSVRRWLL
;
A
#
# COMPACT_ATOMS: atom_id res chain seq x y z
N MET A 1 -25.16 -6.51 -3.08
CA MET A 1 -25.44 -7.01 -4.44
C MET A 1 -24.71 -6.18 -5.48
N TYR A 2 -24.10 -6.84 -6.44
CA TYR A 2 -23.53 -6.22 -7.65
C TYR A 2 -23.88 -7.09 -8.86
N TYR A 3 -23.77 -6.52 -10.06
CA TYR A 3 -23.80 -7.29 -11.29
C TYR A 3 -22.48 -8.05 -11.39
N TYR A 4 -22.52 -9.37 -11.24
CA TYR A 4 -21.37 -10.22 -11.50
C TYR A 4 -21.31 -10.48 -13.00
N GLN A 5 -20.22 -10.05 -13.65
CA GLN A 5 -20.00 -10.41 -15.04
C GLN A 5 -19.49 -11.86 -15.10
N SER A 6 -20.28 -12.74 -15.71
CA SER A 6 -19.82 -14.11 -15.92
C SER A 6 -18.62 -14.15 -16.87
N ASN A 7 -17.75 -15.15 -16.72
CA ASN A 7 -16.62 -15.34 -17.62
C ASN A 7 -17.04 -15.43 -19.10
N LEU A 8 -18.23 -15.99 -19.36
CA LEU A 8 -18.81 -16.06 -20.70
C LEU A 8 -19.14 -14.66 -21.25
N GLU A 9 -19.81 -13.82 -20.45
CA GLU A 9 -20.12 -12.44 -20.85
C GLU A 9 -18.86 -11.61 -21.08
N ILE A 10 -17.85 -11.76 -20.21
CA ILE A 10 -16.56 -11.08 -20.36
C ILE A 10 -15.91 -11.49 -21.69
N GLN A 11 -15.87 -12.79 -22.01
CA GLN A 11 -15.32 -13.28 -23.27
C GLN A 11 -16.09 -12.78 -24.49
N GLN A 12 -17.43 -12.78 -24.43
CA GLN A 12 -18.28 -12.23 -25.50
C GLN A 12 -18.02 -10.73 -25.72
N ASN A 13 -17.93 -9.95 -24.65
CA ASN A 13 -17.60 -8.53 -24.72
C ASN A 13 -16.21 -8.31 -25.32
N ARG A 14 -15.23 -9.16 -24.97
CA ARG A 14 -13.86 -9.09 -25.47
C ARG A 14 -13.72 -9.37 -26.96
N GLN A 15 -14.53 -10.28 -27.51
CA GLN A 15 -14.56 -10.55 -28.96
C GLN A 15 -14.85 -9.28 -29.77
N ALA A 16 -15.68 -8.38 -29.25
CA ALA A 16 -15.99 -7.12 -29.93
C ALA A 16 -14.79 -6.16 -30.07
N TYR A 17 -13.68 -6.42 -29.36
CA TYR A 17 -12.44 -5.64 -29.48
C TYR A 17 -11.30 -6.39 -30.15
N GLU A 18 -11.52 -7.63 -30.63
CA GLU A 18 -10.45 -8.54 -31.08
C GLU A 18 -9.49 -7.92 -32.11
N SER A 19 -10.00 -7.07 -33.00
CA SER A 19 -9.21 -6.36 -34.02
C SER A 19 -8.64 -5.01 -33.59
N MET A 20 -9.01 -4.51 -32.41
CA MET A 20 -8.71 -3.14 -31.94
C MET A 20 -7.83 -3.09 -30.69
N TYR A 21 -7.86 -4.13 -29.85
CA TYR A 21 -7.02 -4.17 -28.66
C TYR A 21 -5.58 -4.53 -29.02
N ASP A 22 -4.63 -4.06 -28.22
CA ASP A 22 -3.22 -4.42 -28.34
C ASP A 22 -2.93 -5.69 -27.53
N PRO A 23 -2.65 -6.85 -28.16
CA PRO A 23 -2.41 -8.11 -27.44
C PRO A 23 -1.11 -8.13 -26.64
N ASN A 24 -0.16 -7.25 -26.96
CA ASN A 24 1.14 -7.17 -26.29
C ASN A 24 1.13 -6.21 -25.09
N HIS A 25 0.03 -5.48 -24.89
CA HIS A 25 -0.10 -4.52 -23.81
C HIS A 25 0.02 -5.19 -22.43
N ILE A 26 0.69 -4.54 -21.47
CA ILE A 26 0.93 -5.09 -20.12
C ILE A 26 -0.36 -5.51 -19.40
N LEU A 27 -1.42 -4.72 -19.52
CA LEU A 27 -2.74 -5.06 -18.99
C LEU A 27 -3.29 -6.40 -19.51
N VAL A 28 -3.04 -6.73 -20.78
CA VAL A 28 -3.45 -8.01 -21.37
C VAL A 28 -2.64 -9.16 -20.78
N GLN A 29 -1.35 -8.94 -20.54
CA GLN A 29 -0.47 -9.93 -19.90
C GLN A 29 -0.89 -10.17 -18.44
N ILE A 30 -1.17 -9.10 -17.69
CA ILE A 30 -1.67 -9.17 -16.31
C ILE A 30 -3.01 -9.92 -16.27
N ASP A 31 -3.93 -9.63 -17.18
CA ASP A 31 -5.24 -10.28 -17.19
C ASP A 31 -5.16 -11.80 -17.38
N LYS A 32 -4.15 -12.29 -18.10
CA LYS A 32 -3.90 -13.72 -18.31
C LYS A 32 -3.29 -14.42 -17.10
N LEU A 33 -2.51 -13.69 -16.29
CA LEU A 33 -1.78 -14.24 -15.15
C LEU A 33 -2.55 -14.12 -13.83
N MET A 34 -3.37 -13.08 -13.70
CA MET A 34 -4.05 -12.75 -12.45
C MET A 34 -5.25 -13.70 -12.20
N ASP A 35 -5.29 -14.34 -11.03
CA ASP A 35 -6.51 -14.97 -10.50
C ASP A 35 -7.51 -13.91 -10.04
N TRP A 36 -8.38 -13.53 -10.96
CA TRP A 36 -9.47 -12.59 -10.68
C TRP A 36 -10.51 -13.17 -9.71
N ASN A 37 -10.64 -14.50 -9.58
CA ASN A 37 -11.59 -15.09 -8.64
C ASN A 37 -11.15 -14.84 -7.19
N HIS A 38 -9.85 -14.91 -6.90
CA HIS A 38 -9.34 -14.55 -5.58
C HIS A 38 -9.64 -13.07 -5.26
N VAL A 39 -9.44 -12.17 -6.23
CA VAL A 39 -9.80 -10.75 -6.06
C VAL A 39 -11.29 -10.57 -5.76
N TYR A 40 -12.17 -11.34 -6.43
CA TYR A 40 -13.59 -11.35 -6.10
C TYR A 40 -13.86 -11.80 -4.66
N GLN A 41 -13.23 -12.87 -4.20
CA GLN A 41 -13.38 -13.38 -2.82
C GLN A 41 -12.97 -12.34 -1.79
N LEU A 42 -11.90 -11.58 -2.04
CA LEU A 42 -11.48 -10.46 -1.17
C LEU A 42 -12.52 -9.33 -1.13
N LEU A 43 -13.26 -9.12 -2.22
CA LEU A 43 -14.25 -8.04 -2.34
C LEU A 43 -15.65 -8.44 -1.86
N GLU A 44 -15.99 -9.73 -1.90
CA GLU A 44 -17.32 -10.26 -1.57
C GLU A 44 -17.87 -9.79 -0.20
N PRO A 45 -17.09 -9.76 0.90
CA PRO A 45 -17.58 -9.31 2.21
C PRO A 45 -18.11 -7.87 2.22
N PHE A 46 -17.68 -7.03 1.29
CA PHE A 46 -18.09 -5.62 1.18
C PHE A 46 -19.42 -5.44 0.42
N TYR A 47 -20.01 -6.54 -0.08
CA TYR A 47 -21.26 -6.53 -0.84
C TYR A 47 -22.36 -7.48 -0.30
N PRO A 48 -22.65 -7.50 1.02
CA PRO A 48 -23.38 -8.58 1.70
C PRO A 48 -24.90 -8.70 1.43
N SER A 49 -25.53 -7.81 0.63
CA SER A 49 -27.00 -7.76 0.52
C SER A 49 -27.58 -8.30 -0.79
N THR A 50 -28.79 -8.88 -0.71
CA THR A 50 -29.69 -9.23 -1.83
C THR A 50 -30.70 -8.12 -2.14
N ILE A 51 -30.74 -7.05 -1.32
CA ILE A 51 -31.73 -5.97 -1.39
C ILE A 51 -31.03 -4.65 -1.75
N GLY A 52 -31.55 -3.98 -2.78
CA GLY A 52 -31.04 -2.71 -3.31
C GLY A 52 -30.69 -2.78 -4.79
N ARG A 53 -30.45 -1.62 -5.43
CA ARG A 53 -29.99 -1.58 -6.83
C ARG A 53 -28.61 -2.24 -6.92
N PRO A 54 -28.42 -3.26 -7.77
CA PRO A 54 -27.12 -3.85 -7.99
C PRO A 54 -26.11 -2.78 -8.41
N THR A 55 -24.95 -2.76 -7.75
CA THR A 55 -23.83 -1.92 -8.17
C THR A 55 -23.13 -2.56 -9.38
N ILE A 56 -22.34 -1.78 -10.11
CA ILE A 56 -21.40 -2.30 -11.10
C ILE A 56 -20.47 -3.31 -10.41
N ASP A 57 -20.02 -4.30 -11.19
CA ASP A 57 -19.03 -5.28 -10.77
C ASP A 57 -17.82 -4.61 -10.07
N PRO A 58 -17.50 -4.99 -8.81
CA PRO A 58 -16.41 -4.37 -8.07
C PRO A 58 -15.04 -4.62 -8.70
N LEU A 59 -14.87 -5.71 -9.47
CA LEU A 59 -13.62 -6.00 -10.17
C LEU A 59 -13.29 -4.94 -11.21
N ILE A 60 -14.31 -4.35 -11.85
CA ILE A 60 -14.14 -3.24 -12.78
C ILE A 60 -13.47 -2.06 -12.07
N PHE A 61 -13.82 -1.76 -10.82
CA PHE A 61 -13.18 -0.68 -10.08
C PHE A 61 -11.72 -0.97 -9.76
N VAL A 62 -11.39 -2.21 -9.37
CA VAL A 62 -9.99 -2.64 -9.18
C VAL A 62 -9.20 -2.48 -10.47
N LYS A 63 -9.72 -2.99 -11.59
CA LYS A 63 -9.06 -2.88 -12.90
C LYS A 63 -8.89 -1.43 -13.37
N ILE A 64 -9.86 -0.53 -13.08
CA ILE A 64 -9.71 0.91 -13.35
C ILE A 64 -8.52 1.50 -12.57
N LEU A 65 -8.35 1.11 -11.31
CA LEU A 65 -7.24 1.58 -10.47
C LEU A 65 -5.89 1.01 -10.95
N MET A 66 -5.87 -0.23 -11.42
CA MET A 66 -4.70 -0.83 -12.06
C MET A 66 -4.31 -0.08 -13.33
N ILE A 67 -5.26 0.23 -14.22
CA ILE A 67 -5.02 1.08 -15.40
C ILE A 67 -4.44 2.43 -14.97
N GLN A 68 -5.06 3.07 -13.97
CA GLN A 68 -4.59 4.37 -13.49
C GLN A 68 -3.11 4.32 -13.05
N TYR A 69 -2.73 3.29 -12.30
CA TYR A 69 -1.39 3.16 -11.76
C TYR A 69 -0.36 2.80 -12.84
N LEU A 70 -0.65 1.78 -13.65
CA LEU A 70 0.26 1.27 -14.69
C LEU A 70 0.52 2.30 -15.80
N GLU A 71 -0.50 3.07 -16.17
CA GLU A 71 -0.36 4.15 -17.17
C GLU A 71 0.14 5.47 -16.57
N GLY A 72 0.30 5.55 -15.24
CA GLY A 72 0.74 6.77 -14.56
C GLY A 72 -0.26 7.93 -14.64
N PHE A 73 -1.56 7.64 -14.78
CA PHE A 73 -2.60 8.66 -14.87
C PHE A 73 -2.82 9.40 -13.55
N ARG A 74 -2.65 10.73 -13.59
CA ARG A 74 -2.70 11.59 -12.40
C ARG A 74 -4.09 11.75 -11.77
N SER A 75 -5.17 11.31 -12.44
CA SER A 75 -6.51 11.39 -11.87
C SER A 75 -7.44 10.30 -12.40
N VAL A 76 -8.29 9.77 -11.52
CA VAL A 76 -9.36 8.83 -11.88
C VAL A 76 -10.28 9.41 -12.95
N ARG A 77 -10.56 10.71 -12.93
CA ARG A 77 -11.37 11.37 -13.97
C ARG A 77 -10.72 11.24 -15.35
N PHE A 78 -9.41 11.47 -15.43
CA PHE A 78 -8.66 11.29 -16.65
C PHE A 78 -8.64 9.81 -17.06
N THR A 79 -8.40 8.89 -16.12
CA THR A 79 -8.47 7.44 -16.36
C THR A 79 -9.80 7.02 -16.99
N CYS A 80 -10.93 7.44 -16.42
CA CYS A 80 -12.25 7.14 -17.00
C CYS A 80 -12.42 7.69 -18.42
N LYS A 81 -11.86 8.87 -18.72
CA LYS A 81 -11.87 9.44 -20.08
C LYS A 81 -11.01 8.61 -21.04
N GLN A 82 -9.84 8.16 -20.60
CA GLN A 82 -8.98 7.28 -21.39
C GLN A 82 -9.67 5.93 -21.66
N ILE A 83 -10.31 5.33 -20.67
CA ILE A 83 -11.09 4.10 -20.86
C ILE A 83 -12.22 4.27 -21.89
N GLN A 84 -12.83 5.47 -21.98
CA GLN A 84 -13.86 5.73 -23.00
C GLN A 84 -13.30 5.71 -24.42
N GLN A 85 -12.01 5.98 -24.61
CA GLN A 85 -11.38 6.22 -25.90
C GLN A 85 -10.48 5.06 -26.37
N HIS A 86 -10.06 4.17 -25.46
CA HIS A 86 -9.07 3.12 -25.74
C HIS A 86 -9.69 1.72 -25.67
N ALA A 87 -9.66 0.99 -26.79
CA ALA A 87 -10.20 -0.37 -26.89
C ALA A 87 -9.52 -1.35 -25.92
N THR A 88 -8.19 -1.30 -25.78
CA THR A 88 -7.44 -2.19 -24.88
C THR A 88 -7.88 -2.05 -23.42
N TYR A 89 -8.17 -0.83 -22.95
CA TYR A 89 -8.64 -0.62 -21.59
C TYR A 89 -10.04 -1.19 -21.40
N ARG A 90 -10.93 -1.04 -22.38
CA ARG A 90 -12.27 -1.63 -22.31
C ARG A 90 -12.24 -3.17 -22.37
N TRP A 91 -11.37 -3.72 -23.21
CA TRP A 91 -11.09 -5.15 -23.28
C TRP A 91 -10.62 -5.69 -21.92
N PHE A 92 -9.70 -4.99 -21.26
CA PHE A 92 -9.20 -5.34 -19.93
C PHE A 92 -10.31 -5.35 -18.88
N LEU A 93 -11.19 -4.34 -18.92
CA LEU A 93 -12.36 -4.24 -18.04
C LEU A 93 -13.45 -5.27 -18.33
N GLY A 94 -13.47 -5.91 -19.50
CA GLY A 94 -14.50 -6.90 -19.86
C GLY A 94 -15.88 -6.30 -20.13
N ILE A 95 -15.97 -5.00 -20.47
CA ILE A 95 -17.25 -4.31 -20.74
C ILE A 95 -17.58 -4.28 -22.23
N SER A 96 -18.87 -4.30 -22.61
CA SER A 96 -19.29 -4.20 -24.01
C SER A 96 -18.89 -2.84 -24.62
N PRO A 97 -18.62 -2.72 -25.95
CA PRO A 97 -18.33 -1.44 -26.58
C PRO A 97 -19.42 -0.37 -26.37
N THR A 98 -20.67 -0.80 -26.19
CA THR A 98 -21.82 0.09 -25.97
C THR A 98 -22.02 0.49 -24.51
N ASP A 99 -21.37 -0.21 -23.58
CA ASP A 99 -21.55 0.05 -22.15
C ASP A 99 -20.95 1.41 -21.74
N LYS A 100 -21.61 2.06 -20.80
CA LYS A 100 -21.07 3.29 -20.20
C LYS A 100 -19.94 2.94 -19.25
N VAL A 101 -18.80 3.59 -19.43
CA VAL A 101 -17.68 3.52 -18.50
C VAL A 101 -18.12 4.05 -17.13
N PRO A 102 -17.79 3.36 -16.01
CA PRO A 102 -18.09 3.86 -14.68
C PRO A 102 -17.54 5.28 -14.47
N CYS A 103 -18.34 6.14 -13.85
CA CYS A 103 -17.91 7.50 -13.57
C CYS A 103 -16.89 7.52 -12.42
N HIS A 104 -15.97 8.49 -12.47
CA HIS A 104 -14.92 8.69 -11.46
C HIS A 104 -15.44 8.80 -10.01
N SER A 105 -16.66 9.31 -9.83
CA SER A 105 -17.29 9.39 -8.51
C SER A 105 -17.66 8.02 -7.93
N SER A 106 -18.02 7.04 -8.76
CA SER A 106 -18.25 5.66 -8.32
C SER A 106 -16.96 5.01 -7.84
N VAL A 107 -15.85 5.16 -8.58
CA VAL A 107 -14.52 4.69 -8.17
C VAL A 107 -14.10 5.35 -6.85
N SER A 108 -14.38 6.65 -6.69
CA SER A 108 -14.07 7.39 -5.46
C SER A 108 -14.88 6.90 -4.26
N LYS A 109 -16.16 6.55 -4.46
CA LYS A 109 -17.02 5.98 -3.41
C LYS A 109 -16.59 4.55 -3.07
N PHE A 110 -16.16 3.77 -4.06
CA PHE A 110 -15.60 2.44 -3.86
C PHE A 110 -14.40 2.49 -2.91
N LEU A 111 -13.41 3.36 -3.21
CA LEU A 111 -12.22 3.52 -2.38
C LEU A 111 -12.48 4.10 -0.98
N ARG A 112 -13.38 5.08 -0.85
CA ARG A 112 -13.57 5.81 0.42
C ARG A 112 -14.60 5.22 1.36
N HIS A 113 -15.57 4.47 0.83
CA HIS A 113 -16.78 4.11 1.59
C HIS A 113 -17.19 2.65 1.44
N ARG A 114 -16.52 1.86 0.58
CA ARG A 114 -16.90 0.46 0.35
C ARG A 114 -15.83 -0.50 0.82
N VAL A 115 -14.60 -0.33 0.36
CA VAL A 115 -13.53 -1.30 0.59
C VAL A 115 -12.61 -0.83 1.71
N ASP A 116 -12.22 -1.77 2.58
CA ASP A 116 -11.23 -1.53 3.61
C ASP A 116 -9.80 -1.55 3.02
N PRO A 117 -8.86 -0.72 3.51
CA PRO A 117 -7.47 -0.75 3.07
C PRO A 117 -6.80 -2.14 3.13
N GLY A 118 -7.22 -2.99 4.06
CA GLY A 118 -6.72 -4.36 4.22
C GLY A 118 -6.93 -5.26 3.00
N VAL A 119 -7.87 -4.96 2.11
CA VAL A 119 -8.03 -5.69 0.84
C VAL A 119 -6.80 -5.55 -0.05
N TRP A 120 -6.18 -4.37 -0.08
CA TRP A 120 -4.98 -4.14 -0.90
C TRP A 120 -3.77 -4.84 -0.31
N GLU A 121 -3.68 -4.92 1.02
CA GLU A 121 -2.65 -5.69 1.70
C GLU A 121 -2.83 -7.20 1.44
N ALA A 122 -4.05 -7.73 1.54
CA ALA A 122 -4.34 -9.12 1.23
C ALA A 122 -4.05 -9.47 -0.24
N LEU A 123 -4.40 -8.57 -1.16
CA LEU A 123 -4.07 -8.73 -2.59
C LEU A 123 -2.56 -8.73 -2.83
N PHE A 124 -1.83 -7.85 -2.16
CA PHE A 124 -0.37 -7.80 -2.22
C PHE A 124 0.24 -9.11 -1.69
N ASP A 125 -0.24 -9.59 -0.54
CA ASP A 125 0.22 -10.84 0.07
C ASP A 125 0.00 -12.03 -0.86
N HIS A 126 -1.16 -12.08 -1.52
CA HIS A 126 -1.49 -13.14 -2.47
C HIS A 126 -0.56 -13.14 -3.69
N VAL A 127 -0.31 -11.96 -4.29
CA VAL A 127 0.62 -11.84 -5.42
C VAL A 127 2.04 -12.21 -5.00
N LEU A 128 2.46 -11.80 -3.79
CA LEU A 128 3.80 -12.15 -3.28
C LEU A 128 3.93 -13.65 -3.04
N GLN A 129 2.89 -14.32 -2.56
CA GLN A 129 2.87 -15.77 -2.39
C GLN A 129 3.08 -16.50 -3.72
N TRP A 130 2.43 -16.07 -4.80
CA TRP A 130 2.68 -16.68 -6.12
C TRP A 130 4.10 -16.48 -6.61
N ILE A 131 4.65 -15.28 -6.45
CA ILE A 131 6.05 -14.98 -6.81
C ILE A 131 7.00 -15.88 -6.01
N GLN A 132 6.67 -16.16 -4.74
CA GLN A 132 7.42 -17.09 -3.91
C GLN A 132 7.31 -18.53 -4.41
N GLU A 133 6.10 -19.00 -4.72
CA GLU A 133 5.83 -20.35 -5.23
C GLU A 133 6.54 -20.62 -6.56
N ASP A 134 6.65 -19.60 -7.42
CA ASP A 134 7.40 -19.64 -8.68
C ASP A 134 8.93 -19.56 -8.48
N GLY A 135 9.41 -19.38 -7.24
CA GLY A 135 10.83 -19.38 -6.90
C GLY A 135 11.58 -18.07 -7.18
N PHE A 136 10.86 -16.96 -7.32
CA PHE A 136 11.43 -15.66 -7.64
C PHE A 136 11.85 -14.83 -6.41
N LEU A 137 11.53 -15.26 -5.18
CA LEU A 137 12.00 -14.57 -3.98
C LEU A 137 13.32 -15.18 -3.48
N SER A 138 14.37 -14.36 -3.32
CA SER A 138 15.63 -14.83 -2.74
C SER A 138 15.62 -14.74 -1.21
N PRO A 139 16.19 -15.76 -0.52
CA PRO A 139 16.43 -15.75 0.92
C PRO A 139 17.79 -15.15 1.32
N ASP A 140 18.54 -14.55 0.40
CA ASP A 140 19.93 -14.20 0.66
C ASP A 140 20.09 -12.83 1.33
N THR A 141 19.46 -11.79 0.79
CA THR A 141 19.67 -10.42 1.27
C THR A 141 18.45 -9.54 0.99
N TRP A 142 18.01 -8.84 2.03
CA TRP A 142 16.98 -7.82 1.93
C TRP A 142 17.61 -6.43 2.06
N ALA A 143 17.06 -5.47 1.31
CA ALA A 143 17.34 -4.06 1.49
C ALA A 143 16.09 -3.38 2.06
N ALA A 144 16.30 -2.55 3.08
CA ALA A 144 15.24 -1.77 3.69
C ALA A 144 15.60 -0.29 3.66
N ASP A 145 14.66 0.54 3.24
CA ASP A 145 14.85 1.98 3.13
C ASP A 145 13.55 2.75 3.44
N GLU A 146 13.71 4.01 3.83
CA GLU A 146 12.63 4.92 4.18
C GLU A 146 12.68 6.15 3.27
N THR A 147 11.71 6.26 2.36
CA THR A 147 11.62 7.38 1.43
C THR A 147 10.59 8.41 1.89
N GLU A 148 10.94 9.71 1.87
CA GLU A 148 9.99 10.79 2.17
C GLU A 148 9.12 11.11 0.95
N LEU A 149 7.80 10.96 1.11
CA LEU A 149 6.81 11.28 0.10
C LEU A 149 6.06 12.55 0.48
N LYS A 150 6.19 13.61 -0.32
CA LYS A 150 5.46 14.86 -0.11
C LYS A 150 3.95 14.61 -0.22
N ALA A 151 3.21 14.96 0.82
CA ALA A 151 1.75 14.92 0.83
C ALA A 151 1.17 16.04 -0.05
N ASN A 152 -0.01 15.81 -0.62
CA ASN A 152 -0.76 16.84 -1.35
C ASN A 152 -1.51 17.76 -0.37
N ALA A 153 -0.76 18.36 0.56
CA ALA A 153 -1.29 19.19 1.64
C ALA A 153 -0.50 20.50 1.74
N ASN A 154 -1.22 21.62 1.74
CA ASN A 154 -0.58 22.93 1.88
C ASN A 154 -0.21 23.19 3.35
N LYS A 155 1.09 23.38 3.64
CA LYS A 155 1.59 23.68 4.98
C LYS A 155 1.00 24.91 5.66
N ARG A 156 0.43 25.85 4.89
CA ARG A 156 -0.26 27.03 5.41
C ARG A 156 -1.66 26.69 5.95
N LYS A 157 -2.26 25.58 5.50
CA LYS A 157 -3.55 25.07 5.98
C LYS A 157 -3.32 24.02 7.07
N ARG A 158 -3.10 24.50 8.29
CA ARG A 158 -2.74 23.67 9.44
C ARG A 158 -3.43 24.11 10.72
N ILE A 159 -3.60 23.18 11.64
CA ILE A 159 -4.08 23.40 13.01
C ILE A 159 -3.06 22.85 14.01
N GLN A 160 -3.08 23.38 15.22
CA GLN A 160 -2.32 22.83 16.33
C GLN A 160 -3.24 21.92 17.13
N VAL A 161 -2.82 20.67 17.30
CA VAL A 161 -3.53 19.66 18.09
C VAL A 161 -2.64 19.28 19.27
N ILE A 162 -3.23 19.22 20.47
CA ILE A 162 -2.55 18.72 21.65
C ILE A 162 -2.88 17.25 21.77
N GLN A 163 -1.87 16.40 21.66
CA GLN A 163 -2.02 14.96 21.86
C GLN A 163 -1.35 14.56 23.17
N THR A 164 -2.09 13.89 24.03
CA THR A 164 -1.55 13.21 25.21
C THR A 164 -1.04 11.85 24.77
N MET A 165 0.24 11.58 25.02
CA MET A 165 0.86 10.29 24.71
C MET A 165 1.46 9.69 25.98
N VAL A 166 1.40 8.37 26.07
CA VAL A 166 2.13 7.60 27.09
C VAL A 166 3.54 7.40 26.58
N VAL A 167 4.52 7.96 27.27
CA VAL A 167 5.93 7.67 27.02
C VAL A 167 6.31 6.47 27.88
N LYS A 168 6.37 5.30 27.24
CA LYS A 168 6.88 4.06 27.83
C LYS A 168 8.34 3.87 27.40
N GLU A 169 9.20 3.48 28.34
CA GLU A 169 10.56 3.05 28.03
C GLU A 169 10.50 1.63 27.46
N ASP A 170 11.22 1.41 26.36
CA ASP A 170 11.31 0.10 25.73
C ASP A 170 12.16 -0.82 26.62
N GLU A 171 11.54 -1.88 27.14
CA GLU A 171 12.14 -2.79 28.12
C GLU A 171 13.32 -3.56 27.53
N ASP A 172 13.20 -3.97 26.25
CA ASP A 172 14.24 -4.72 25.54
C ASP A 172 15.47 -3.81 25.28
N VAL A 173 15.22 -2.56 24.89
CA VAL A 173 16.29 -1.57 24.72
C VAL A 173 16.99 -1.27 26.05
N LEU A 174 16.23 -1.14 27.14
CA LEU A 174 16.80 -0.92 28.47
C LEU A 174 17.68 -2.09 28.89
N GLN A 175 17.22 -3.32 28.65
CA GLN A 175 17.98 -4.54 28.95
C GLN A 175 19.30 -4.58 28.15
N LEU A 176 19.25 -4.36 26.84
CA LEU A 176 20.44 -4.33 25.98
C LEU A 176 21.44 -3.26 26.41
N VAL A 177 20.95 -2.06 26.77
CA VAL A 177 21.78 -0.98 27.30
C VAL A 177 22.44 -1.38 28.61
N ASN A 178 21.71 -2.06 29.50
CA ASN A 178 22.22 -2.50 30.79
C ASN A 178 23.26 -3.60 30.68
N GLU A 179 23.09 -4.56 29.78
CA GLU A 179 24.09 -5.59 29.47
C GLU A 179 25.41 -4.95 29.01
N LYS A 180 25.35 -4.00 28.06
CA LYS A 180 26.54 -3.25 27.62
C LYS A 180 27.16 -2.42 28.75
N ARG A 181 26.35 -1.84 29.62
CA ARG A 181 26.86 -1.10 30.79
C ARG A 181 27.63 -2.02 31.72
N GLN A 182 27.12 -3.22 32.00
CA GLN A 182 27.80 -4.22 32.82
C GLN A 182 29.14 -4.66 32.20
N GLN A 183 29.17 -4.91 30.89
CA GLN A 183 30.42 -5.24 30.17
C GLN A 183 31.48 -4.13 30.30
N HIS A 184 31.06 -2.87 30.39
CA HIS A 184 31.94 -1.72 30.61
C HIS A 184 32.10 -1.33 32.09
N GLY A 185 31.70 -2.18 33.04
CA GLY A 185 31.84 -1.92 34.48
C GLY A 185 30.97 -0.77 35.01
N LYS A 186 29.94 -0.34 34.26
CA LYS A 186 29.01 0.73 34.63
C LYS A 186 27.77 0.13 35.30
N LYS A 187 27.24 0.83 36.31
CA LYS A 187 25.99 0.44 36.99
C LYS A 187 24.80 0.44 36.02
N PRO A 188 23.86 -0.52 36.14
CA PRO A 188 22.65 -0.57 35.32
C PRO A 188 21.75 0.64 35.58
N LEU A 189 21.00 1.04 34.56
CA LEU A 189 19.93 2.03 34.62
C LEU A 189 18.67 1.37 35.17
N ALA A 190 17.98 2.06 36.08
CA ALA A 190 16.68 1.65 36.58
C ALA A 190 15.58 1.96 35.55
N PRO A 191 14.53 1.13 35.46
CA PRO A 191 13.40 1.36 34.57
C PRO A 191 12.67 2.65 34.96
N LYS A 192 12.31 3.45 33.97
CA LYS A 192 11.48 4.64 34.17
C LYS A 192 10.00 4.27 34.13
N ALA A 193 9.26 4.76 35.13
CA ALA A 193 7.81 4.66 35.12
C ALA A 193 7.22 5.40 33.90
N GLU A 194 6.08 4.89 33.42
CA GLU A 194 5.31 5.51 32.34
C GLU A 194 4.92 6.94 32.72
N LYS A 195 5.05 7.85 31.77
CA LYS A 195 4.68 9.26 31.97
C LYS A 195 3.73 9.71 30.87
N LEU A 196 2.66 10.39 31.28
CA LEU A 196 1.81 11.13 30.37
C LEU A 196 2.55 12.40 29.95
N ALA A 197 2.82 12.51 28.65
CA ALA A 197 3.41 13.70 28.05
C ALA A 197 2.41 14.33 27.09
N THR A 198 2.25 15.64 27.17
CA THR A 198 1.48 16.41 26.18
C THR A 198 2.42 16.94 25.10
N LYS A 199 2.15 16.58 23.86
CA LYS A 199 2.89 17.08 22.69
C LYS A 199 1.99 17.96 21.85
N LYS A 200 2.46 19.18 21.57
CA LYS A 200 1.84 20.05 20.56
C LYS A 200 2.28 19.57 19.19
N MET A 201 1.32 19.16 18.36
CA MET A 201 1.56 18.70 16.99
C MET A 201 0.90 19.63 15.99
N ILE A 202 1.56 19.79 14.85
CA ILE A 202 1.01 20.51 13.70
C ILE A 202 0.39 19.48 12.76
N CYS A 203 -0.91 19.58 12.54
CA CYS A 203 -1.65 18.70 11.65
C CYS A 203 -2.18 19.49 10.45
N SER A 204 -2.23 18.86 9.27
CA SER A 204 -2.90 19.47 8.12
C SER A 204 -4.42 19.41 8.30
N THR A 205 -5.13 20.41 7.78
CA THR A 205 -6.60 20.33 7.63
C THR A 205 -7.03 19.62 6.35
N THR A 206 -6.10 19.37 5.43
CA THR A 206 -6.38 18.68 4.15
C THR A 206 -6.09 17.19 4.24
N ASP A 207 -5.00 16.83 4.91
CA ASP A 207 -4.55 15.44 5.09
C ASP A 207 -3.99 15.25 6.51
N PRO A 208 -4.86 14.93 7.50
CA PRO A 208 -4.47 14.84 8.90
C PRO A 208 -3.43 13.77 9.22
N ASP A 209 -3.30 12.76 8.36
CA ASP A 209 -2.39 11.64 8.52
C ASP A 209 -0.94 12.00 8.11
N ALA A 210 -0.77 13.08 7.35
CA ALA A 210 0.54 13.57 6.95
C ALA A 210 1.27 14.28 8.11
N GLY A 211 2.55 13.95 8.28
CA GLY A 211 3.42 14.57 9.28
C GLY A 211 4.15 15.79 8.72
N LEU A 212 4.35 16.84 9.52
CA LEU A 212 5.22 17.95 9.13
C LEU A 212 6.69 17.53 9.23
N SER A 213 7.37 17.45 8.08
CA SER A 213 8.81 17.16 7.99
C SER A 213 9.61 18.40 7.62
N VAL A 214 10.85 18.46 8.10
CA VAL A 214 11.88 19.46 7.74
C VAL A 214 13.16 18.80 7.19
N LYS A 215 13.09 17.51 6.84
CA LYS A 215 14.25 16.71 6.40
C LYS A 215 14.86 17.25 5.11
N HIS A 216 14.04 17.48 4.08
CA HIS A 216 14.49 17.93 2.76
C HIS A 216 14.17 19.42 2.47
N ASP A 217 13.15 20.00 3.12
CA ASP A 217 12.82 21.43 3.01
C ASP A 217 12.94 22.10 4.40
N PRO A 218 13.90 23.02 4.62
CA PRO A 218 14.04 23.75 5.87
C PRO A 218 12.79 24.55 6.26
N ARG A 219 11.95 24.92 5.29
CA ARG A 219 10.67 25.62 5.52
C ARG A 219 9.54 24.67 5.90
N GLY A 220 9.81 23.37 5.94
CA GLY A 220 8.89 22.28 6.24
C GLY A 220 7.87 22.00 5.15
N LEU A 221 7.43 20.75 5.06
CA LEU A 221 6.32 20.31 4.22
C LEU A 221 5.56 19.16 4.91
N PHE A 222 4.29 18.97 4.55
CA PHE A 222 3.58 17.77 4.99
C PHE A 222 4.02 16.60 4.12
N ALA A 223 4.39 15.49 4.76
CA ALA A 223 4.90 14.29 4.11
C ALA A 223 4.51 13.01 4.86
N PHE A 224 4.71 11.92 4.14
CA PHE A 224 4.70 10.56 4.64
C PHE A 224 6.11 9.97 4.51
N HIS A 225 6.37 8.92 5.27
CA HIS A 225 7.51 8.04 5.07
C HIS A 225 7.00 6.70 4.53
N ASP A 226 7.55 6.27 3.41
CA ASP A 226 7.30 4.99 2.76
C ASP A 226 8.44 4.04 3.10
N HIS A 227 8.14 3.05 3.94
CA HIS A 227 9.07 2.03 4.43
C HIS A 227 9.06 0.84 3.48
N ARG A 228 10.14 0.78 2.69
CA ARG A 228 10.57 -0.24 1.74
C ARG A 228 11.18 -1.48 2.38
N ILE A 229 10.73 -2.71 2.11
CA ILE A 229 11.62 -3.88 2.16
C ILE A 229 11.58 -4.58 0.81
N VAL A 230 12.74 -4.83 0.23
CA VAL A 230 12.90 -5.47 -1.08
C VAL A 230 13.87 -6.65 -1.01
N ASP A 231 13.57 -7.69 -1.79
CA ASP A 231 14.56 -8.68 -2.16
C ASP A 231 15.60 -8.04 -3.10
N THR A 232 16.88 -8.27 -2.84
CA THR A 232 17.96 -7.63 -3.62
C THR A 232 18.35 -8.39 -4.89
N LEU A 233 17.99 -9.68 -5.01
CA LEU A 233 18.34 -10.46 -6.20
C LEU A 233 17.43 -10.11 -7.39
N HIS A 234 16.11 -10.12 -7.16
CA HIS A 234 15.12 -9.90 -8.22
C HIS A 234 14.37 -8.57 -8.06
N ASN A 235 14.66 -7.79 -7.02
CA ASN A 235 14.05 -6.48 -6.76
C ASN A 235 12.54 -6.52 -6.49
N PHE A 236 12.02 -7.66 -6.01
CA PHE A 236 10.63 -7.74 -5.56
C PHE A 236 10.44 -6.99 -4.24
N ILE A 237 9.35 -6.23 -4.15
CA ILE A 237 8.93 -5.60 -2.90
C ILE A 237 8.33 -6.70 -2.02
N LEU A 238 8.91 -6.90 -0.84
CA LEU A 238 8.46 -7.85 0.16
C LEU A 238 7.48 -7.23 1.15
N ASP A 239 7.63 -5.92 1.40
CA ASP A 239 6.74 -5.15 2.23
C ASP A 239 6.80 -3.66 1.89
N ALA A 240 5.65 -2.99 2.04
CA ALA A 240 5.51 -1.55 1.94
C ALA A 240 4.62 -1.06 3.08
N TYR A 241 5.04 -0.01 3.77
CA TYR A 241 4.27 0.56 4.88
C TYR A 241 4.43 2.07 4.91
N VAL A 242 3.33 2.78 5.13
CA VAL A 242 3.32 4.24 5.10
C VAL A 242 3.02 4.77 6.49
N THR A 243 3.86 5.70 6.97
CA THR A 243 3.63 6.44 8.23
C THR A 243 3.66 7.94 8.00
N ALA A 244 3.13 8.71 8.95
CA ALA A 244 3.38 10.15 8.99
C ALA A 244 4.90 10.42 9.05
N ALA A 245 5.38 11.48 8.38
CA ALA A 245 6.81 11.81 8.41
C ALA A 245 7.35 12.24 9.79
N THR A 246 6.48 12.39 10.78
CA THR A 246 6.84 12.63 12.18
C THR A 246 7.24 11.35 12.93
N VAL A 247 6.99 10.18 12.33
CA VAL A 247 7.34 8.87 12.87
C VAL A 247 8.74 8.50 12.39
N PRO A 248 9.73 8.30 13.29
CA PRO A 248 11.07 7.91 12.89
C PRO A 248 11.12 6.47 12.36
N GLY A 249 11.70 6.24 11.18
CA GLY A 249 11.72 4.91 10.57
C GLY A 249 12.45 3.82 11.36
N HIS A 250 13.45 4.15 12.19
CA HIS A 250 14.09 3.16 13.05
C HIS A 250 13.13 2.49 14.05
N ARG A 251 12.00 3.13 14.39
CA ARG A 251 10.96 2.55 15.26
C ARG A 251 10.04 1.59 14.51
N ILE A 252 10.00 1.70 13.19
CA ILE A 252 9.12 0.93 12.32
C ILE A 252 9.86 -0.27 11.75
N LEU A 253 11.11 -0.06 11.32
CA LEU A 253 11.91 -1.01 10.56
C LEU A 253 11.94 -2.44 11.15
N MET A 254 12.20 -2.59 12.45
CA MET A 254 12.31 -3.92 13.07
C MET A 254 11.00 -4.70 12.99
N GLY A 255 9.88 -4.08 13.34
CA GLY A 255 8.57 -4.72 13.21
C GLY A 255 8.18 -5.03 11.76
N ARG A 256 8.72 -4.28 10.78
CA ARG A 256 8.52 -4.60 9.35
C ARG A 256 9.34 -5.80 8.91
N ILE A 257 10.58 -5.93 9.39
CA ILE A 257 11.43 -7.09 9.13
C ILE A 257 10.76 -8.35 9.69
N GLU A 258 10.32 -8.32 10.95
CA GLU A 258 9.61 -9.45 11.59
C GLU A 258 8.33 -9.83 10.82
N ARG A 259 7.58 -8.83 10.34
CA ARG A 259 6.41 -9.05 9.47
C ARG A 259 6.81 -9.79 8.18
N VAL A 260 7.88 -9.36 7.52
CA VAL A 260 8.38 -10.01 6.30
C VAL A 260 8.82 -11.44 6.59
N GLU A 261 9.56 -11.68 7.67
CA GLU A 261 9.99 -13.02 8.08
C GLU A 261 8.80 -13.96 8.26
N HIS A 262 7.74 -13.51 8.93
CA HIS A 262 6.50 -14.28 9.08
C HIS A 262 5.78 -14.48 7.73
N ARG A 263 5.78 -13.46 6.86
CA ARG A 263 5.09 -13.50 5.57
C ARG A 263 5.75 -14.49 4.60
N VAL A 264 7.07 -14.45 4.45
CA VAL A 264 7.80 -15.29 3.48
C VAL A 264 8.29 -16.61 4.08
N GLY A 265 8.32 -16.73 5.41
CA GLY A 265 8.70 -17.95 6.13
C GLY A 265 10.20 -18.19 6.24
N TYR A 266 11.03 -17.18 5.97
CA TYR A 266 12.49 -17.25 6.09
C TYR A 266 13.08 -15.88 6.45
N SER A 267 14.34 -15.87 6.88
CA SER A 267 15.12 -14.65 7.09
C SER A 267 16.48 -14.72 6.38
N PRO A 268 17.05 -13.57 5.96
CA PRO A 268 18.36 -13.53 5.31
C PRO A 268 19.47 -14.14 6.18
N LYS A 269 20.36 -14.92 5.54
CA LYS A 269 21.50 -15.52 6.24
C LYS A 269 22.53 -14.45 6.61
N GLY A 270 22.50 -14.02 7.87
CA GLY A 270 23.47 -13.10 8.44
C GLY A 270 22.80 -11.82 8.92
N ASN A 271 22.35 -11.83 10.18
CA ASN A 271 21.77 -10.70 10.91
C ASN A 271 22.81 -9.57 11.20
N SER A 272 23.56 -9.13 10.19
CA SER A 272 24.29 -7.87 10.27
C SER A 272 23.45 -6.80 9.58
N VAL A 273 22.56 -6.14 10.34
CA VAL A 273 21.95 -4.88 9.94
C VAL A 273 23.08 -3.87 9.76
N ARG A 274 23.64 -3.78 8.55
CA ARG A 274 24.65 -2.77 8.21
C ARG A 274 23.91 -1.47 7.93
N ARG A 275 23.85 -0.61 8.95
CA ARG A 275 23.33 0.74 8.83
C ARG A 275 24.28 1.55 7.95
N TRP A 276 23.95 1.72 6.68
CA TRP A 276 24.61 2.69 5.82
C TRP A 276 24.15 4.08 6.26
N LEU A 277 24.95 4.74 7.09
CA LEU A 277 24.78 6.16 7.39
C LEU A 277 25.34 6.93 6.18
N LEU A 278 24.44 7.57 5.42
CA LEU A 278 24.77 8.68 4.53
C LEU A 278 24.50 10.00 5.26
#